data_AF-A0A961DYQ9-F1
#
_entry.id   AF-A0A961DYQ9-F1
#
_cell.length_a   1.000
_cell.length_b   1.000
_cell.length_c   1.000
_cell.angle_alpha   90.00
_cell.angle_beta   90.00
_cell.angle_gamma   90.00
#
_symmetry.space_group_name_H-M   'P 1'
#
loop_
_entity.id
_entity.type
_entity.pdbx_description
1 polymer ?
#
loop_
_entity_poly.entity_id
_entity_poly.type
_entity_poly.pdbx_seq_one_letter_code
_entity_poly.pdbx_strand_id
1 'polypeptide(L)'
;MAAIDLDSIVSRLASQPSRPEATIQADIYALLIAANIGLNDETVKTESPVEGGRRIDVEIGQCVIEVKKNLTSTVLQKAEEQLAGYVQQRSEVLGRYVGILTDGAQWRLYHLRGDALELVSVHQLNKNAPDTGELLVWLESVMSTLTAIKPLPEEIEHRLGAGSPAHQLDAAELHAIYAAHADDKDVQLKRQLWAKLLRTALGAEFVDSEELFINHTLLVTTAELIAHAVLNFDVGPTGTLTARQITSGTEFANARIRGVVEADFFDWVTDTPAGESFVRNLGRRIARFDWSAVEHDVLKVLYESVITKNVREKLGEYYTPDWLADRMVHTFIPAPLDTVAADPA
;
A
#
# COMPACT_ATOMS: atom_id res chain seq x y z
N MET A 1 -4.16 -12.81 33.67
CA MET A 1 -5.06 -13.12 32.53
C MET A 1 -4.37 -14.19 31.70
N ALA A 2 -5.07 -15.26 31.33
CA ALA A 2 -4.51 -16.22 30.39
C ALA A 2 -4.24 -15.49 29.06
N ALA A 3 -3.07 -15.73 28.46
CA ALA A 3 -2.77 -15.18 27.14
C ALA A 3 -3.82 -15.70 26.15
N ILE A 4 -4.42 -14.79 25.39
CA ILE A 4 -5.35 -15.16 24.33
C ILE A 4 -4.54 -15.88 23.25
N ASP A 5 -4.90 -17.13 22.97
CA ASP A 5 -4.26 -17.95 21.96
C ASP A 5 -4.81 -17.60 20.57
N LEU A 6 -4.03 -16.83 19.81
CA LEU A 6 -4.38 -16.36 18.47
C LEU A 6 -4.57 -17.53 17.50
N ASP A 7 -3.73 -18.55 17.57
CA ASP A 7 -3.79 -19.73 16.68
C ASP A 7 -5.10 -20.50 16.91
N SER A 8 -5.54 -20.57 18.16
CA SER A 8 -6.85 -21.14 18.50
C SER A 8 -8.01 -20.32 17.92
N ILE A 9 -7.93 -18.99 17.93
CA ILE A 9 -8.96 -18.13 17.32
C ILE A 9 -9.00 -18.35 15.80
N VAL A 10 -7.86 -18.25 15.12
CA VAL A 10 -7.77 -18.40 13.66
C VAL A 10 -8.19 -19.81 13.23
N SER A 11 -7.84 -20.85 13.99
CA SER A 11 -8.32 -22.20 13.75
C SER A 11 -9.85 -22.32 13.83
N ARG A 12 -10.48 -21.65 14.78
CA ARG A 12 -11.95 -21.62 14.88
C ARG A 12 -12.58 -20.87 13.70
N LEU A 13 -11.98 -19.77 13.27
CA LEU A 13 -12.44 -19.00 12.10
C LEU A 13 -12.32 -19.82 10.81
N ALA A 14 -11.18 -20.47 10.58
CA ALA A 14 -10.91 -21.31 9.40
C ALA A 14 -11.81 -22.55 9.31
N SER A 15 -12.24 -23.09 10.45
CA SER A 15 -13.00 -24.35 10.50
C SER A 15 -14.42 -24.28 9.89
N GLN A 16 -14.96 -23.08 9.67
CA GLN A 16 -16.32 -22.80 9.17
C GLN A 16 -17.42 -23.76 9.69
N PRO A 17 -17.61 -23.96 11.01
CA PRO A 17 -18.81 -24.65 11.48
C PRO A 17 -20.03 -23.75 11.21
N SER A 18 -21.25 -24.29 11.24
CA SER A 18 -22.49 -23.48 11.24
C SER A 18 -22.62 -22.68 12.56
N ARG A 19 -21.72 -21.72 12.76
CA ARG A 19 -21.68 -20.83 13.91
C ARG A 19 -22.62 -19.64 13.67
N PRO A 20 -23.21 -19.07 14.72
CA PRO A 20 -23.88 -17.78 14.62
C PRO A 20 -22.90 -16.68 14.20
N GLU A 21 -23.39 -15.70 13.43
CA GLU A 21 -22.62 -14.53 12.98
C GLU A 21 -21.98 -13.78 14.14
N ALA A 22 -22.73 -13.55 15.23
CA ALA A 22 -22.22 -12.92 16.45
C ALA A 22 -21.03 -13.67 17.09
N THR A 23 -20.92 -14.99 16.90
CA THR A 23 -19.78 -15.75 17.41
C THR A 23 -18.54 -15.56 16.53
N ILE A 24 -18.72 -15.42 15.21
CA ILE A 24 -17.63 -15.09 14.28
C ILE A 24 -17.15 -13.66 14.56
N GLN A 25 -18.07 -12.71 14.70
CA GLN A 25 -17.78 -11.32 15.06
C GLN A 25 -17.00 -11.23 16.38
N ALA A 26 -17.40 -11.98 17.42
CA ALA A 26 -16.70 -12.01 18.70
C ALA A 26 -15.27 -12.59 18.59
N ASP A 27 -15.06 -13.63 17.79
CA ASP A 27 -13.72 -14.18 17.53
C ASP A 27 -12.85 -13.19 16.75
N ILE A 28 -13.41 -12.48 15.76
CA ILE A 28 -12.73 -11.43 15.00
C ILE A 28 -12.34 -10.27 15.93
N TYR A 29 -13.26 -9.81 16.78
CA TYR A 29 -12.97 -8.77 17.77
C TYR A 29 -11.85 -9.19 18.72
N ALA A 30 -11.91 -10.42 19.25
CA ALA A 30 -10.88 -10.97 20.11
C ALA A 30 -9.52 -11.08 19.40
N LEU A 31 -9.51 -11.48 18.12
CA LEU A 31 -8.30 -11.51 17.29
C LEU A 31 -7.70 -10.11 17.17
N LEU A 32 -8.51 -9.10 16.84
CA LEU A 32 -8.04 -7.74 16.55
C LEU A 32 -7.46 -7.04 17.80
N ILE A 33 -7.99 -7.34 18.99
CA ILE A 33 -7.48 -6.79 20.26
C ILE A 33 -6.29 -7.57 20.81
N ALA A 34 -6.32 -8.89 20.68
CA ALA A 34 -5.23 -9.73 21.19
C ALA A 34 -4.00 -9.70 20.27
N ALA A 35 -4.20 -9.45 18.98
CA ALA A 35 -3.11 -9.35 18.03
C ALA A 35 -2.27 -8.10 18.31
N ASN A 36 -0.96 -8.27 18.32
CA ASN A 36 -0.01 -7.16 18.44
C ASN A 36 0.12 -6.38 17.11
N ILE A 37 -1.01 -5.97 16.54
CA ILE A 37 -1.10 -5.19 15.30
C ILE A 37 -1.29 -3.69 15.59
N GLY A 38 -0.96 -3.24 16.81
CA GLY A 38 -1.06 -1.83 17.20
C GLY A 38 -2.48 -1.36 17.51
N LEU A 39 -3.41 -2.30 17.73
CA LEU A 39 -4.79 -2.02 18.11
C LEU A 39 -5.00 -2.20 19.61
N ASN A 40 -5.90 -1.39 20.17
CA ASN A 40 -6.38 -1.50 21.54
C ASN A 40 -7.92 -1.36 21.58
N ASP A 41 -8.53 -1.61 22.74
CA ASP A 41 -9.99 -1.51 22.94
C ASP A 41 -10.57 -0.13 22.57
N GLU A 42 -9.78 0.95 22.59
CA GLU A 42 -10.25 2.30 22.23
C GLU A 42 -10.29 2.54 20.71
N THR A 43 -9.49 1.79 19.95
CA THR A 43 -9.38 1.88 18.49
C THR A 43 -10.39 1.02 17.75
N VAL A 44 -10.85 -0.08 18.36
CA VAL A 44 -11.81 -1.02 17.76
C VAL A 44 -13.21 -0.70 18.28
N LYS A 45 -14.07 -0.18 17.40
CA LYS A 45 -15.49 0.07 17.73
C LYS A 45 -16.34 -1.04 17.17
N THR A 46 -17.22 -1.60 17.99
CA THR A 46 -18.23 -2.58 17.54
C THR A 46 -19.60 -1.94 17.51
N GLU A 47 -20.48 -2.41 16.62
CA GLU A 47 -21.87 -1.97 16.55
C GLU A 47 -22.02 -0.45 16.34
N SER A 48 -21.08 0.15 15.59
CA SER A 48 -21.04 1.58 15.33
C SER A 48 -22.31 2.02 14.58
N PRO A 49 -23.08 3.00 15.08
CA PRO A 49 -24.28 3.45 14.43
C PRO A 49 -23.96 4.20 13.12
N VAL A 50 -24.78 3.95 12.10
CA VAL A 50 -24.78 4.66 10.82
C VAL A 50 -26.16 5.20 10.51
N GLU A 51 -26.26 6.12 9.56
CA GLU A 51 -27.55 6.75 9.25
C GLU A 51 -28.55 5.71 8.72
N GLY A 52 -29.83 5.89 9.07
CA GLY A 52 -30.88 4.93 8.75
C GLY A 52 -31.01 3.73 9.71
N GLY A 53 -30.40 3.79 10.89
CA GLY A 53 -30.64 2.81 11.97
C GLY A 53 -29.88 1.49 11.82
N ARG A 54 -28.93 1.43 10.88
CA ARG A 54 -28.02 0.30 10.67
C ARG A 54 -26.78 0.42 11.58
N ARG A 55 -26.04 -0.68 11.72
CA ARG A 55 -24.82 -0.76 12.53
C ARG A 55 -23.72 -1.46 11.75
N ILE A 56 -22.50 -0.98 11.92
CA ILE A 56 -21.28 -1.60 11.40
C ILE A 56 -20.80 -2.62 12.45
N ASP A 57 -20.52 -3.85 12.03
CA ASP A 57 -20.15 -4.92 12.97
C ASP A 57 -18.84 -4.62 13.70
N VAL A 58 -17.80 -4.22 12.95
CA VAL A 58 -16.50 -3.78 13.49
C VAL A 58 -15.98 -2.59 12.67
N GLU A 59 -15.50 -1.55 13.34
CA GLU A 59 -14.96 -0.34 12.76
C GLU A 59 -13.61 0.00 13.40
N ILE A 60 -12.58 0.15 12.58
CA ILE A 60 -11.19 0.35 13.01
C ILE A 60 -10.51 1.35 12.07
N GLY A 61 -10.09 2.50 12.60
CA GLY A 61 -9.43 3.53 11.79
C GLY A 61 -10.26 3.93 10.57
N GLN A 62 -9.71 3.68 9.38
CA GLN A 62 -10.36 3.92 8.08
C GLN A 62 -10.94 2.64 7.43
N CYS A 63 -11.28 1.64 8.24
CA CYS A 63 -11.78 0.34 7.79
C CYS A 63 -13.08 -0.05 8.51
N VAL A 64 -14.07 -0.50 7.74
CA VAL A 64 -15.26 -1.20 8.26
C VAL A 64 -15.12 -2.68 7.94
N ILE A 65 -15.50 -3.54 8.87
CA ILE A 65 -15.58 -4.99 8.66
C ILE A 65 -17.04 -5.40 8.86
N GLU A 66 -17.61 -5.99 7.83
CA GLU A 66 -18.92 -6.63 7.86
C GLU A 66 -18.73 -8.15 7.94
N VAL A 67 -19.42 -8.77 8.88
CA VAL A 67 -19.34 -10.21 9.14
C VAL A 67 -20.61 -10.89 8.65
N LYS A 68 -20.45 -12.04 8.01
CA LYS A 68 -21.58 -12.89 7.59
C LYS A 68 -21.38 -14.32 8.06
N LYS A 69 -22.48 -15.04 8.27
CA LYS A 69 -22.42 -16.48 8.58
C LYS A 69 -21.72 -17.33 7.50
N ASN A 70 -21.90 -16.96 6.23
CA ASN A 70 -21.24 -17.55 5.07
C ASN A 70 -21.31 -16.57 3.90
N LEU A 71 -20.35 -16.67 2.96
CA LEU A 71 -20.34 -15.86 1.74
C LEU A 71 -20.88 -16.64 0.51
N THR A 72 -22.08 -17.21 0.63
CA THR A 72 -22.79 -17.73 -0.57
C THR A 72 -23.10 -16.58 -1.55
N SER A 73 -23.24 -16.88 -2.85
CA SER A 73 -23.43 -15.85 -3.88
C SER A 73 -24.57 -14.86 -3.58
N THR A 74 -25.71 -15.34 -3.10
CA THR A 74 -26.86 -14.49 -2.73
C THR A 74 -26.60 -13.64 -1.48
N VAL A 75 -25.84 -14.14 -0.52
CA VAL A 75 -25.48 -13.39 0.70
C VAL A 75 -24.41 -12.35 0.37
N LEU A 76 -23.42 -12.74 -0.44
CA LEU A 76 -22.33 -11.89 -0.88
C LEU A 76 -22.85 -10.62 -1.57
N GLN A 77 -23.74 -10.76 -2.56
CA GLN A 77 -24.28 -9.61 -3.28
C GLN A 77 -24.97 -8.60 -2.35
N LYS A 78 -25.81 -9.08 -1.42
CA LYS A 78 -26.50 -8.20 -0.45
C LYS A 78 -25.54 -7.56 0.54
N ALA A 79 -24.51 -8.30 0.96
CA ALA A 79 -23.51 -7.80 1.88
C ALA A 79 -22.60 -6.76 1.21
N GLU A 80 -22.28 -6.92 -0.07
CA GLU A 80 -21.57 -5.91 -0.87
C GLU A 80 -22.40 -4.62 -0.99
N GLU A 81 -23.70 -4.70 -1.27
CA GLU A 81 -24.60 -3.53 -1.30
C GLU A 81 -24.67 -2.82 0.07
N GLN A 82 -24.73 -3.59 1.16
CA GLN A 82 -24.74 -3.06 2.51
C GLN A 82 -23.41 -2.37 2.86
N LEU A 83 -22.29 -3.05 2.60
CA LEU A 83 -20.94 -2.55 2.84
C LEU A 83 -20.68 -1.28 2.02
N ALA A 84 -21.18 -1.21 0.78
CA ALA A 84 -21.03 -0.02 -0.08
C ALA A 84 -21.59 1.23 0.59
N GLY A 85 -22.78 1.12 1.19
CA GLY A 85 -23.41 2.24 1.90
C GLY A 85 -22.59 2.69 3.13
N TYR A 86 -21.99 1.76 3.86
CA TYR A 86 -21.14 2.10 5.01
C TYR A 86 -19.85 2.78 4.58
N VAL A 87 -19.17 2.23 3.56
CA VAL A 87 -17.94 2.79 3.02
C VAL A 87 -18.20 4.19 2.45
N GLN A 88 -19.27 4.37 1.66
CA GLN A 88 -19.65 5.67 1.10
C GLN A 88 -19.90 6.72 2.19
N GLN A 89 -20.75 6.40 3.17
CA GLN A 89 -21.06 7.34 4.25
C GLN A 89 -19.80 7.75 5.04
N ARG A 90 -18.89 6.81 5.31
CA ARG A 90 -17.63 7.11 5.99
C ARG A 90 -16.66 7.88 5.09
N SER A 91 -16.63 7.56 3.80
CA SER A 91 -15.78 8.24 2.84
C SER A 91 -16.08 9.72 2.67
N GLU A 92 -17.36 10.09 2.71
CA GLU A 92 -17.80 11.49 2.65
C GLU A 92 -17.33 12.33 3.84
N VAL A 93 -17.23 11.71 5.03
CA VAL A 93 -16.90 12.43 6.28
C VAL A 93 -15.41 12.39 6.60
N LEU A 94 -14.76 11.24 6.39
CA LEU A 94 -13.41 10.96 6.88
C LEU A 94 -12.36 10.79 5.76
N GLY A 95 -12.76 10.95 4.49
CA GLY A 95 -11.91 10.65 3.35
C GLY A 95 -11.79 9.14 3.10
N ARG A 96 -10.72 8.70 2.41
CA ARG A 96 -10.54 7.28 2.01
C ARG A 96 -10.92 6.30 3.11
N TYR A 97 -11.82 5.39 2.79
CA TYR A 97 -12.34 4.37 3.69
C TYR A 97 -12.41 3.05 2.93
N VAL A 98 -12.14 1.93 3.59
CA VAL A 98 -12.15 0.59 2.97
C VAL A 98 -13.12 -0.33 3.70
N GLY A 99 -13.63 -1.32 2.97
CA GLY A 99 -14.55 -2.31 3.51
C GLY A 99 -13.97 -3.71 3.45
N ILE A 100 -14.08 -4.47 4.53
CA ILE A 100 -13.79 -5.89 4.58
C ILE A 100 -15.12 -6.63 4.74
N LEU A 101 -15.34 -7.65 3.91
CA LEU A 101 -16.42 -8.61 4.09
C LEU A 101 -15.81 -9.98 4.43
N THR A 102 -16.31 -10.62 5.49
CA THR A 102 -15.74 -11.90 5.94
C THR A 102 -16.78 -12.85 6.53
N ASP A 103 -16.55 -14.16 6.36
CA ASP A 103 -17.21 -15.22 7.14
C ASP A 103 -16.28 -15.91 8.15
N GLY A 104 -15.15 -15.28 8.42
CA GLY A 104 -14.08 -15.78 9.26
C GLY A 104 -13.03 -16.57 8.48
N ALA A 105 -13.41 -17.33 7.45
CA ALA A 105 -12.43 -18.10 6.66
C ALA A 105 -12.06 -17.39 5.36
N GLN A 106 -13.01 -16.76 4.69
CA GLN A 106 -12.74 -15.91 3.54
C GLN A 106 -12.82 -14.44 3.94
N TRP A 107 -11.78 -13.67 3.60
CA TRP A 107 -11.67 -12.23 3.85
C TRP A 107 -11.57 -11.52 2.51
N ARG A 108 -12.46 -10.56 2.27
CA ARG A 108 -12.58 -9.85 0.98
C ARG A 108 -12.47 -8.36 1.23
N LEU A 109 -11.45 -7.74 0.68
CA LEU A 109 -11.19 -6.30 0.78
C LEU A 109 -11.80 -5.58 -0.41
N TYR A 110 -12.50 -4.50 -0.13
CA TYR A 110 -13.16 -3.65 -1.11
C TYR A 110 -12.75 -2.19 -0.95
N HIS A 111 -12.74 -1.50 -2.08
CA HIS A 111 -12.61 -0.05 -2.17
C HIS A 111 -13.81 0.49 -2.96
N LEU A 112 -14.36 1.61 -2.50
CA LEU A 112 -15.38 2.34 -3.24
C LEU A 112 -14.77 3.12 -4.42
N ARG A 113 -15.22 2.82 -5.64
CA ARG A 113 -14.90 3.59 -6.84
C ARG A 113 -16.18 4.17 -7.43
N GLY A 114 -16.32 5.48 -7.36
CA GLY A 114 -17.61 6.13 -7.64
C GLY A 114 -18.65 5.67 -6.61
N ASP A 115 -19.71 5.01 -7.07
CA ASP A 115 -20.78 4.48 -6.21
C ASP A 115 -20.74 2.95 -6.04
N ALA A 116 -19.72 2.28 -6.58
CA ALA A 116 -19.62 0.82 -6.56
C ALA A 116 -18.42 0.33 -5.75
N LEU A 117 -18.60 -0.75 -4.98
CA LEU A 117 -17.47 -1.45 -4.37
C LEU A 117 -16.77 -2.31 -5.42
N GLU A 118 -15.48 -2.09 -5.58
CA GLU A 118 -14.60 -2.96 -6.34
C GLU A 118 -13.85 -3.88 -5.38
N LEU A 119 -13.82 -5.17 -5.71
CA LEU A 119 -13.03 -6.15 -4.96
C LEU A 119 -11.54 -5.94 -5.28
N VAL A 120 -10.74 -5.74 -4.24
CA VAL A 120 -9.32 -5.42 -4.35
C VAL A 120 -8.46 -6.63 -4.02
N SER A 121 -8.74 -7.28 -2.89
CA SER A 121 -7.93 -8.40 -2.40
C SER A 121 -8.79 -9.46 -1.74
N VAL A 122 -8.36 -10.72 -1.79
CA VAL A 122 -9.00 -11.84 -1.10
C VAL A 122 -7.93 -12.62 -0.35
N HIS A 123 -8.15 -12.85 0.94
CA HIS A 123 -7.37 -13.77 1.75
C HIS A 123 -8.25 -14.94 2.18
N GLN A 124 -7.74 -16.16 2.02
CA GLN A 124 -8.48 -17.40 2.29
C GLN A 124 -7.70 -18.25 3.28
N LEU A 125 -8.25 -18.44 4.47
CA LEU A 125 -7.68 -19.35 5.46
C LEU A 125 -7.82 -20.80 4.99
N ASN A 126 -6.73 -21.56 5.14
CA ASN A 126 -6.73 -23.00 4.94
C ASN A 126 -7.35 -23.69 6.16
N LYS A 127 -8.43 -24.43 5.94
CA LYS A 127 -9.17 -25.15 6.99
C LYS A 127 -8.31 -26.15 7.78
N ASN A 128 -7.31 -26.77 7.14
CA ASN A 128 -6.52 -27.84 7.74
C ASN A 128 -5.21 -27.33 8.35
N ALA A 129 -4.71 -26.20 7.87
CA ALA A 129 -3.45 -25.60 8.30
C ALA A 129 -3.57 -24.06 8.18
N PRO A 130 -4.39 -23.42 9.04
CA PRO A 130 -4.58 -21.99 9.00
C PRO A 130 -3.29 -21.27 9.40
N ASP A 131 -2.97 -20.19 8.69
CA ASP A 131 -1.80 -19.35 8.97
C ASP A 131 -2.23 -18.05 9.66
N THR A 132 -2.00 -18.00 10.97
CA THR A 132 -2.30 -16.81 11.78
C THR A 132 -1.43 -15.63 11.38
N GLY A 133 -0.15 -15.86 11.08
CA GLY A 133 0.80 -14.80 10.74
C GLY A 133 0.40 -14.12 9.44
N GLU A 134 0.08 -14.91 8.41
CA GLU A 134 -0.36 -14.40 7.10
C GLU A 134 -1.64 -13.55 7.22
N LEU A 135 -2.65 -14.02 7.97
CA LEU A 135 -3.87 -13.24 8.19
C LEU A 135 -3.60 -11.93 8.92
N LEU A 136 -2.74 -11.95 9.95
CA LEU A 136 -2.40 -10.73 10.69
C LEU A 136 -1.63 -9.73 9.83
N VAL A 137 -0.68 -10.19 9.00
CA VAL A 137 0.01 -9.34 8.03
C VAL A 137 -0.96 -8.74 7.01
N TRP A 138 -1.92 -9.54 6.53
CA TRP A 138 -2.95 -9.07 5.59
C TRP A 138 -3.84 -8.00 6.24
N LEU A 139 -4.40 -8.26 7.42
CA LEU A 139 -5.25 -7.34 8.17
C LEU A 139 -4.53 -6.03 8.51
N GLU A 140 -3.30 -6.16 8.99
CA GLU A 140 -2.49 -5.03 9.38
C GLU A 140 -2.10 -4.19 8.15
N SER A 141 -1.82 -4.81 7.00
CA SER A 141 -1.57 -4.07 5.75
C SER A 141 -2.77 -3.21 5.34
N VAL A 142 -3.99 -3.71 5.56
CA VAL A 142 -5.22 -2.96 5.29
C VAL A 142 -5.40 -1.80 6.28
N MET A 143 -5.29 -2.08 7.58
CA MET A 143 -5.62 -1.09 8.62
C MET A 143 -4.49 -0.08 8.86
N SER A 144 -3.25 -0.44 8.54
CA SER A 144 -2.06 0.38 8.68
C SER A 144 -1.84 0.94 10.10
N THR A 145 -1.93 0.08 11.11
CA THR A 145 -2.00 0.48 12.53
C THR A 145 -0.68 0.41 13.30
N LEU A 146 0.28 -0.42 12.87
CA LEU A 146 1.60 -0.48 13.50
C LEU A 146 2.44 0.79 13.26
N THR A 147 3.31 1.13 14.20
CA THR A 147 4.30 2.21 14.10
C THR A 147 5.69 1.71 14.49
N ALA A 148 6.73 2.48 14.16
CA ALA A 148 8.14 2.10 14.39
C ALA A 148 8.52 0.76 13.73
N ILE A 149 7.99 0.51 12.53
CA ILE A 149 8.27 -0.70 11.75
C ILE A 149 9.71 -0.62 11.25
N LYS A 150 10.54 -1.60 11.56
CA LYS A 150 11.89 -1.67 10.98
C LYS A 150 11.79 -1.95 9.47
N PRO A 151 12.52 -1.22 8.61
CA PRO A 151 12.47 -1.41 7.16
C PRO A 151 13.28 -2.65 6.72
N LEU A 152 12.93 -3.81 7.26
CA LEU A 152 13.49 -5.10 6.87
C LEU A 152 12.96 -5.51 5.49
N PRO A 153 13.71 -6.28 4.68
CA PRO A 153 13.27 -6.67 3.34
C PRO A 153 11.88 -7.34 3.31
N GLU A 154 11.62 -8.26 4.23
CA GLU A 154 10.31 -8.91 4.38
C GLU A 154 9.18 -7.94 4.71
N GLU A 155 9.43 -6.92 5.52
CA GLU A 155 8.41 -5.91 5.88
C GLU A 155 8.12 -4.98 4.69
N ILE A 156 9.14 -4.64 3.90
CA ILE A 156 8.96 -3.87 2.66
C ILE A 156 8.15 -4.68 1.65
N GLU A 157 8.51 -5.95 1.42
CA GLU A 157 7.77 -6.82 0.50
C GLU A 157 6.32 -7.03 0.93
N HIS A 158 6.09 -7.39 2.19
CA HIS A 158 4.74 -7.68 2.70
C HIS A 158 3.83 -6.45 2.73
N ARG A 159 4.38 -5.25 2.91
CA ARG A 159 3.57 -4.02 3.11
C ARG A 159 3.50 -3.14 1.87
N LEU A 160 4.60 -3.03 1.13
CA LEU A 160 4.74 -2.09 0.00
C LEU A 160 4.79 -2.81 -1.36
N GLY A 161 5.07 -4.11 -1.37
CA GLY A 161 5.13 -4.92 -2.60
C GLY A 161 3.75 -5.10 -3.27
N ALA A 162 3.77 -5.43 -4.56
CA ALA A 162 2.55 -5.54 -5.39
C ALA A 162 1.55 -6.60 -4.90
N GLY A 163 2.02 -7.60 -4.15
CA GLY A 163 1.18 -8.60 -3.50
C GLY A 163 0.42 -8.08 -2.28
N SER A 164 0.82 -6.94 -1.71
CA SER A 164 0.22 -6.43 -0.49
C SER A 164 -1.18 -5.83 -0.76
N PRO A 165 -2.13 -5.98 0.18
CA PRO A 165 -3.44 -5.34 0.07
C PRO A 165 -3.34 -3.81 0.01
N ALA A 166 -2.38 -3.22 0.73
CA ALA A 166 -2.16 -1.78 0.73
C ALA A 166 -1.75 -1.27 -0.66
N HIS A 167 -0.78 -1.94 -1.30
CA HIS A 167 -0.33 -1.61 -2.64
C HIS A 167 -1.46 -1.77 -3.65
N GLN A 168 -2.24 -2.86 -3.58
CA GLN A 168 -3.37 -3.09 -4.48
C GLN A 168 -4.44 -1.99 -4.36
N LEU A 169 -4.72 -1.52 -3.14
CA LEU A 169 -5.62 -0.39 -2.93
C LEU A 169 -5.05 0.90 -3.54
N ASP A 170 -3.74 1.14 -3.39
CA ASP A 170 -3.08 2.34 -3.91
C ASP A 170 -3.03 2.33 -5.44
N ALA A 171 -2.73 1.18 -6.04
CA ALA A 171 -2.78 1.00 -7.49
C ALA A 171 -4.21 1.26 -8.00
N ALA A 172 -5.24 0.71 -7.36
CA ALA A 172 -6.63 0.94 -7.75
C ALA A 172 -7.05 2.41 -7.64
N GLU A 173 -6.63 3.12 -6.58
CA GLU A 173 -6.88 4.56 -6.43
C GLU A 173 -6.15 5.38 -7.50
N LEU A 174 -4.88 5.08 -7.75
CA LEU A 174 -4.09 5.78 -8.76
C LEU A 174 -4.62 5.52 -10.18
N HIS A 175 -5.12 4.32 -10.46
CA HIS A 175 -5.86 3.98 -11.67
C HIS A 175 -7.10 4.86 -11.85
N ALA A 176 -7.89 5.04 -10.79
CA ALA A 176 -9.06 5.90 -10.83
C ALA A 176 -8.70 7.38 -11.08
N ILE A 177 -7.63 7.86 -10.43
CA ILE A 177 -7.11 9.23 -10.64
C ILE A 177 -6.62 9.38 -12.09
N TYR A 178 -5.82 8.44 -12.59
CA TYR A 178 -5.33 8.47 -13.97
C TYR A 178 -6.49 8.48 -14.98
N ALA A 179 -7.47 7.59 -14.81
CA ALA A 179 -8.62 7.50 -15.71
C ALA A 179 -9.43 8.81 -15.78
N ALA A 180 -9.55 9.53 -14.66
CA ALA A 180 -10.25 10.83 -14.61
C ALA A 180 -9.49 11.96 -15.31
N HIS A 181 -8.18 11.82 -15.51
CA HIS A 181 -7.26 12.86 -16.00
C HIS A 181 -6.48 12.45 -17.27
N ALA A 182 -6.83 11.32 -17.89
CA ALA A 182 -6.12 10.78 -19.06
C ALA A 182 -6.20 11.68 -20.31
N ASP A 183 -7.24 12.53 -20.38
CA ASP A 183 -7.44 13.51 -21.45
C ASP A 183 -6.75 14.87 -21.18
N ASP A 184 -6.16 15.06 -19.99
CA ASP A 184 -5.44 16.28 -19.65
C ASP A 184 -4.12 16.36 -20.42
N LYS A 185 -3.89 17.49 -21.09
CA LYS A 185 -2.73 17.67 -21.98
C LYS A 185 -1.38 17.48 -21.28
N ASP A 186 -1.29 17.90 -20.03
CA ASP A 186 -0.05 17.80 -19.25
C ASP A 186 0.23 16.35 -18.84
N VAL A 187 -0.80 15.58 -18.46
CA VAL A 187 -0.69 14.14 -18.16
C VAL A 187 -0.30 13.37 -19.42
N GLN A 188 -0.92 13.68 -20.56
CA GLN A 188 -0.56 13.07 -21.86
C GLN A 188 0.89 13.36 -22.24
N LEU A 189 1.35 14.61 -22.07
CA LEU A 189 2.72 14.98 -22.36
C LEU A 189 3.70 14.21 -21.46
N LYS A 190 3.45 14.14 -20.16
CA LYS A 190 4.29 13.40 -19.19
C LYS A 190 4.36 11.91 -19.55
N ARG A 191 3.23 11.26 -19.87
CA ARG A 191 3.20 9.87 -20.36
C ARG A 191 3.97 9.68 -21.66
N GLN A 192 3.84 10.60 -22.63
CA GLN A 192 4.58 10.51 -23.90
C GLN A 192 6.10 10.63 -23.70
N LEU A 193 6.54 11.53 -22.80
CA LEU A 193 7.96 11.69 -22.48
C LEU A 193 8.52 10.43 -21.81
N TRP A 194 7.81 9.89 -20.83
CA TRP A 194 8.14 8.61 -20.19
C TRP A 194 8.28 7.47 -21.22
N ALA A 195 7.26 7.26 -22.04
CA ALA A 195 7.24 6.17 -23.02
C ALA A 195 8.36 6.33 -24.06
N LYS A 196 8.69 7.58 -24.44
CA LYS A 196 9.80 7.88 -25.34
C LYS A 196 11.15 7.52 -24.72
N LEU A 197 11.38 7.82 -23.45
CA LEU A 197 12.61 7.48 -22.74
C LEU A 197 12.78 5.95 -22.62
N LEU A 198 11.73 5.25 -22.16
CA LEU A 198 11.78 3.80 -22.06
C LEU A 198 11.96 3.11 -23.41
N ARG A 199 11.29 3.58 -24.48
CA ARG A 199 11.52 3.06 -25.83
C ARG A 199 12.95 3.29 -26.34
N THR A 200 13.60 4.36 -25.89
CA THR A 200 14.99 4.65 -26.25
C THR A 200 15.96 3.71 -25.54
N ALA A 201 15.73 3.44 -24.25
CA ALA A 201 16.56 2.54 -23.45
C ALA A 201 16.34 1.05 -23.78
N LEU A 202 15.08 0.64 -23.92
CA LEU A 202 14.65 -0.76 -24.04
C LEU A 202 14.44 -1.23 -25.48
N GLY A 203 14.49 -0.30 -26.43
CA GLY A 203 14.32 -0.58 -27.85
C GLY A 203 12.86 -0.74 -28.30
N ALA A 204 12.70 -1.23 -29.55
CA ALA A 204 11.42 -1.25 -30.25
C ALA A 204 10.40 -2.25 -29.69
N GLU A 205 10.82 -3.20 -28.86
CA GLU A 205 9.94 -4.21 -28.24
C GLU A 205 9.19 -3.66 -27.01
N PHE A 206 9.55 -2.47 -26.54
CA PHE A 206 8.85 -1.80 -25.45
C PHE A 206 7.39 -1.51 -25.80
N VAL A 207 6.49 -2.00 -24.94
CA VAL A 207 5.05 -1.75 -25.02
C VAL A 207 4.69 -0.61 -24.08
N ASP A 208 4.25 0.51 -24.65
CA ASP A 208 3.62 1.61 -23.91
C ASP A 208 2.27 1.12 -23.37
N SER A 209 2.26 0.73 -22.11
CA SER A 209 1.05 0.32 -21.41
C SER A 209 0.72 1.32 -20.30
N GLU A 210 -0.56 1.60 -20.15
CA GLU A 210 -1.09 2.44 -19.08
C GLU A 210 -0.79 1.86 -17.69
N GLU A 211 -0.97 0.55 -17.56
CA GLU A 211 -0.66 -0.20 -16.36
C GLU A 211 0.79 0.00 -15.91
N LEU A 212 1.75 -0.07 -16.84
CA LEU A 212 3.15 0.13 -16.51
C LEU A 212 3.45 1.58 -16.10
N PHE A 213 2.82 2.57 -16.76
CA PHE A 213 2.96 3.98 -16.40
C PHE A 213 2.45 4.24 -14.97
N ILE A 214 1.29 3.66 -14.62
CA ILE A 214 0.68 3.79 -13.29
C ILE A 214 1.52 3.08 -12.23
N ASN A 215 1.98 1.86 -12.50
CA ASN A 215 2.87 1.13 -11.59
C ASN A 215 4.19 1.85 -11.35
N HIS A 216 4.78 2.44 -12.39
CA HIS A 216 5.98 3.26 -12.21
C HIS A 216 5.69 4.56 -11.47
N THR A 217 4.54 5.20 -11.70
CA THR A 217 4.12 6.39 -10.93
C THR A 217 4.03 6.05 -9.44
N LEU A 218 3.33 4.96 -9.08
CA LEU A 218 3.22 4.51 -7.69
C LEU A 218 4.59 4.19 -7.09
N LEU A 219 5.42 3.45 -7.81
CA LEU A 219 6.75 3.06 -7.37
C LEU A 219 7.64 4.29 -7.09
N VAL A 220 7.70 5.24 -8.02
CA VAL A 220 8.54 6.43 -7.87
C VAL A 220 8.01 7.33 -6.77
N THR A 221 6.70 7.62 -6.72
CA THR A 221 6.12 8.40 -5.62
C THR A 221 6.38 7.75 -4.25
N THR A 222 6.36 6.41 -4.17
CA THR A 222 6.71 5.68 -2.94
C THR A 222 8.20 5.86 -2.61
N ALA A 223 9.08 5.72 -3.59
CA ALA A 223 10.53 5.90 -3.42
C ALA A 223 10.88 7.34 -3.00
N GLU A 224 10.20 8.35 -3.55
CA GLU A 224 10.37 9.76 -3.19
C GLU A 224 9.98 10.02 -1.73
N LEU A 225 8.85 9.46 -1.29
CA LEU A 225 8.42 9.52 0.11
C LEU A 225 9.44 8.87 1.05
N ILE A 226 9.95 7.69 0.67
CA ILE A 226 10.99 6.99 1.45
C ILE A 226 12.26 7.84 1.52
N ALA A 227 12.71 8.40 0.39
CA ALA A 227 13.91 9.25 0.34
C ALA A 227 13.78 10.47 1.26
N HIS A 228 12.62 11.13 1.27
CA HIS A 228 12.33 12.21 2.22
C HIS A 228 12.39 11.72 3.67
N ALA A 229 11.74 10.60 3.96
CA ALA A 229 11.68 10.06 5.32
C ALA A 229 13.05 9.63 5.85
N VAL A 230 13.91 9.05 5.00
CA VAL A 230 15.31 8.69 5.32
C VAL A 230 16.15 9.92 5.67
N LEU A 231 15.88 11.08 5.05
CA LEU A 231 16.51 12.35 5.40
C LEU A 231 15.87 13.05 6.62
N ASN A 232 15.03 12.34 7.38
CA ASN A 232 14.29 12.84 8.55
C ASN A 232 13.27 13.95 8.23
N PHE A 233 12.80 14.05 6.98
CA PHE A 233 11.61 14.86 6.71
C PHE A 233 10.37 14.10 7.18
N ASP A 234 9.48 14.80 7.89
CA ASP A 234 8.19 14.23 8.27
C ASP A 234 7.26 14.20 7.05
N VAL A 235 7.08 13.00 6.49
CA VAL A 235 6.16 12.71 5.38
C VAL A 235 4.75 12.31 5.86
N GLY A 236 4.56 12.24 7.18
CA GLY A 236 3.31 11.86 7.82
C GLY A 236 2.33 13.02 7.99
N PRO A 237 1.21 12.79 8.71
CA PRO A 237 0.16 13.80 8.89
C PRO A 237 0.59 15.05 9.66
N THR A 238 1.67 14.98 10.43
CA THR A 238 2.24 16.09 11.21
C THR A 238 3.28 16.89 10.42
N GLY A 239 3.68 16.39 9.26
CA GLY A 239 4.64 17.02 8.37
C GLY A 239 4.12 18.32 7.75
N THR A 240 5.05 19.21 7.41
CA THR A 240 4.75 20.49 6.75
C THR A 240 4.91 20.43 5.23
N LEU A 241 5.47 19.34 4.70
CA LEU A 241 5.68 19.19 3.27
C LEU A 241 4.36 18.97 2.55
N THR A 242 4.13 19.76 1.51
CA THR A 242 3.02 19.51 0.58
C THR A 242 3.33 18.29 -0.30
N ALA A 243 2.29 17.63 -0.81
CA ALA A 243 2.45 16.52 -1.76
C ALA A 243 3.34 16.91 -2.95
N ARG A 244 3.17 18.12 -3.48
CA ARG A 244 3.99 18.64 -4.57
C ARG A 244 5.46 18.85 -4.19
N GLN A 245 5.75 19.31 -2.97
CA GLN A 245 7.14 19.43 -2.51
C GLN A 245 7.83 18.08 -2.40
N ILE A 246 7.07 17.04 -2.03
CA ILE A 246 7.55 15.66 -1.94
C ILE A 246 7.90 15.13 -3.33
N THR A 247 7.00 15.23 -4.31
CA THR A 247 7.30 14.65 -5.63
C THR A 247 8.31 15.50 -6.41
N SER A 248 8.24 16.83 -6.30
CA SER A 248 9.15 17.70 -7.06
C SER A 248 10.58 17.79 -6.49
N GLY A 249 10.83 17.24 -5.30
CA GLY A 249 12.13 17.29 -4.64
C GLY A 249 12.62 18.67 -4.20
N THR A 250 11.69 19.58 -3.90
CA THR A 250 12.04 20.98 -3.56
C THR A 250 13.03 21.05 -2.38
N GLU A 251 12.86 20.20 -1.37
CA GLU A 251 13.73 20.18 -0.20
C GLU A 251 15.13 19.62 -0.46
N PHE A 252 15.26 18.65 -1.38
CA PHE A 252 16.56 18.15 -1.82
C PHE A 252 17.36 19.26 -2.51
N ALA A 253 16.71 20.00 -3.42
CA ALA A 253 17.32 21.14 -4.07
C ALA A 253 17.75 22.24 -3.08
N ASN A 254 16.92 22.53 -2.07
CA ASN A 254 17.25 23.48 -0.99
C ASN A 254 18.47 23.02 -0.17
N ALA A 255 18.56 21.71 0.09
CA ALA A 255 19.72 21.07 0.74
C ALA A 255 20.95 20.94 -0.17
N ARG A 256 20.86 21.40 -1.44
CA ARG A 256 21.89 21.25 -2.49
C ARG A 256 22.22 19.79 -2.84
N ILE A 257 21.30 18.89 -2.56
CA ILE A 257 21.34 17.50 -3.02
C ILE A 257 20.73 17.51 -4.43
N ARG A 258 21.47 16.99 -5.40
CA ARG A 258 21.10 16.95 -6.83
C ARG A 258 21.12 15.50 -7.31
N GLY A 259 20.31 15.18 -8.31
CA GLY A 259 20.21 13.83 -8.86
C GLY A 259 19.48 12.83 -7.95
N VAL A 260 18.81 13.30 -6.90
CA VAL A 260 17.97 12.51 -5.99
C VAL A 260 16.66 13.23 -5.84
N VAL A 261 15.55 12.56 -6.18
CA VAL A 261 14.17 13.10 -6.17
C VAL A 261 14.12 14.48 -6.84
N GLU A 262 13.91 14.49 -8.16
CA GLU A 262 13.82 15.71 -8.94
C GLU A 262 12.50 15.71 -9.71
N ALA A 263 11.99 16.91 -10.00
CA ALA A 263 10.76 17.04 -10.76
C ALA A 263 10.84 16.29 -12.10
N ASP A 264 9.88 15.40 -12.33
CA ASP A 264 9.87 14.48 -13.46
C ASP A 264 8.46 14.27 -14.04
N PHE A 265 8.28 13.21 -14.82
CA PHE A 265 7.02 12.88 -15.45
C PHE A 265 6.01 12.20 -14.51
N PHE A 266 6.41 11.68 -13.35
CA PHE A 266 5.54 11.07 -12.35
C PHE A 266 4.89 12.10 -11.41
N ASP A 267 5.43 13.32 -11.35
CA ASP A 267 4.83 14.48 -10.65
C ASP A 267 3.38 14.78 -11.06
N TRP A 268 2.90 14.24 -12.19
CA TRP A 268 1.52 14.44 -12.66
C TRP A 268 0.49 14.13 -11.59
N VAL A 269 0.78 13.18 -10.70
CA VAL A 269 -0.14 12.79 -9.64
C VAL A 269 -0.50 13.98 -8.75
N THR A 270 0.43 14.91 -8.49
CA THR A 270 0.17 16.08 -7.63
C THR A 270 -0.40 17.29 -8.37
N ASP A 271 -0.71 17.16 -9.66
CA ASP A 271 -1.40 18.19 -10.45
C ASP A 271 -2.92 18.17 -10.23
N THR A 272 -3.43 17.27 -9.38
CA THR A 272 -4.86 17.12 -9.07
C THR A 272 -5.10 17.08 -7.54
N PRO A 273 -6.24 17.59 -7.03
CA PRO A 273 -6.56 17.51 -5.60
C PRO A 273 -6.68 16.06 -5.08
N ALA A 274 -7.16 15.15 -5.94
CA ALA A 274 -7.27 13.73 -5.60
C ALA A 274 -5.88 13.10 -5.44
N GLY A 275 -4.97 13.37 -6.38
CA GLY A 275 -3.61 12.85 -6.29
C GLY A 275 -2.76 13.50 -5.20
N GLU A 276 -2.99 14.76 -4.83
CA GLU A 276 -2.37 15.31 -3.60
C GLU A 276 -2.82 14.53 -2.35
N SER A 277 -4.10 14.18 -2.28
CA SER A 277 -4.66 13.42 -1.15
C SER A 277 -4.13 11.99 -1.14
N PHE A 278 -3.96 11.38 -2.31
CA PHE A 278 -3.29 10.10 -2.50
C PHE A 278 -1.86 10.10 -1.94
N VAL A 279 -1.03 11.07 -2.34
CA VAL A 279 0.36 11.19 -1.86
C VAL A 279 0.41 11.39 -0.35
N ARG A 280 -0.49 12.19 0.24
CA ARG A 280 -0.59 12.34 1.70
C ARG A 280 -0.96 11.03 2.42
N ASN A 281 -1.86 10.23 1.84
CA ASN A 281 -2.22 8.92 2.39
C ASN A 281 -1.07 7.92 2.30
N LEU A 282 -0.31 7.93 1.19
CA LEU A 282 0.90 7.14 1.03
C LEU A 282 1.97 7.57 2.04
N GLY A 283 2.17 8.88 2.22
CA GLY A 283 3.08 9.43 3.23
C GLY A 283 2.73 9.02 4.66
N ARG A 284 1.44 8.98 5.02
CA ARG A 284 0.99 8.43 6.32
C ARG A 284 1.44 6.98 6.51
N ARG A 285 1.42 6.15 5.46
CA ARG A 285 1.90 4.76 5.54
C ARG A 285 3.41 4.68 5.65
N ILE A 286 4.13 5.45 4.84
CA ILE A 286 5.59 5.50 4.85
C ILE A 286 6.14 6.01 6.19
N ALA A 287 5.49 7.00 6.81
CA ALA A 287 5.88 7.55 8.11
C ALA A 287 5.81 6.54 9.29
N ARG A 288 5.26 5.34 9.08
CA ARG A 288 5.14 4.30 10.11
C ARG A 288 6.41 3.49 10.27
N PHE A 289 7.30 3.53 9.29
CA PHE A 289 8.59 2.87 9.35
C PHE A 289 9.60 3.72 10.12
N ASP A 290 10.47 3.06 10.86
CA ASP A 290 11.65 3.66 11.47
C ASP A 290 12.78 3.76 10.43
N TRP A 291 12.76 4.83 9.65
CA TRP A 291 13.76 5.10 8.62
C TRP A 291 15.16 5.45 9.17
N SER A 292 15.30 5.60 10.49
CA SER A 292 16.63 5.74 11.11
C SER A 292 17.38 4.41 11.21
N ALA A 293 16.66 3.28 11.06
CA ALA A 293 17.18 1.92 11.18
C ALA A 293 17.33 1.20 9.82
N VAL A 294 17.71 1.92 8.76
CA VAL A 294 17.92 1.34 7.43
C VAL A 294 19.25 0.57 7.39
N GLU A 295 19.16 -0.77 7.36
CA GLU A 295 20.32 -1.68 7.28
C GLU A 295 20.50 -2.33 5.90
N HIS A 296 19.52 -2.20 5.01
CA HIS A 296 19.47 -2.85 3.69
C HIS A 296 19.11 -1.85 2.59
N ASP A 297 19.34 -2.24 1.32
CA ASP A 297 18.89 -1.47 0.16
C ASP A 297 17.37 -1.56 0.00
N VAL A 298 16.67 -0.64 0.67
CA VAL A 298 15.21 -0.56 0.65
C VAL A 298 14.68 -0.31 -0.76
N LEU A 299 15.36 0.50 -1.57
CA LEU A 299 14.87 0.87 -2.89
C LEU A 299 14.95 -0.31 -3.86
N LYS A 300 16.01 -1.11 -3.79
CA LYS A 300 16.10 -2.38 -4.51
C LYS A 300 14.98 -3.32 -4.11
N VAL A 301 14.76 -3.55 -2.81
CA VAL A 301 13.69 -4.44 -2.33
C VAL A 301 12.31 -3.93 -2.74
N LEU A 302 12.05 -2.62 -2.62
CA LEU A 302 10.82 -2.01 -3.08
C LEU A 302 10.62 -2.26 -4.58
N TYR A 303 11.63 -2.01 -5.41
CA TYR A 303 11.56 -2.22 -6.84
C TYR A 303 11.25 -3.69 -7.18
N GLU A 304 11.97 -4.63 -6.57
CA GLU A 304 11.80 -6.07 -6.84
C GLU A 304 10.45 -6.62 -6.33
N SER A 305 9.90 -6.02 -5.28
CA SER A 305 8.59 -6.40 -4.74
C SER A 305 7.41 -5.83 -5.52
N VAL A 306 7.61 -4.73 -6.27
CA VAL A 306 6.59 -4.11 -7.11
C VAL A 306 6.69 -4.59 -8.55
N ILE A 307 7.88 -4.60 -9.13
CA ILE A 307 8.12 -4.96 -10.53
C ILE A 307 8.51 -6.44 -10.61
N THR A 308 7.59 -7.25 -11.13
CA THR A 308 7.79 -8.70 -11.24
C THR A 308 9.04 -9.04 -12.03
N LYS A 309 9.68 -10.16 -11.69
CA LYS A 309 10.87 -10.66 -12.39
C LYS A 309 10.68 -10.76 -13.91
N ASN A 310 9.53 -11.24 -14.39
CA ASN A 310 9.24 -11.33 -15.83
C ASN A 310 9.19 -9.95 -16.51
N VAL A 311 8.66 -8.93 -15.82
CA VAL A 311 8.71 -7.55 -16.34
C VAL A 311 10.16 -7.10 -16.39
N ARG A 312 10.92 -7.21 -15.30
CA ARG A 312 12.35 -6.84 -15.25
C ARG A 312 13.19 -7.53 -16.34
N GLU A 313 13.01 -8.83 -16.54
CA GLU A 313 13.67 -9.59 -17.60
C GLU A 313 13.33 -9.08 -19.00
N LYS A 314 12.08 -8.69 -19.25
CA LYS A 314 11.67 -8.04 -20.51
C LYS A 314 12.23 -6.64 -20.67
N LEU A 315 12.49 -5.94 -19.56
CA LEU A 315 13.22 -4.67 -19.55
C LEU A 315 14.75 -4.88 -19.65
N GLY A 316 15.25 -6.12 -19.68
CA GLY A 316 16.68 -6.42 -19.69
C GLY A 316 17.40 -6.09 -18.37
N GLU A 317 16.65 -5.92 -17.29
CA GLU A 317 17.16 -5.49 -15.99
C GLU A 317 17.67 -6.67 -15.17
N TYR A 318 18.98 -6.68 -14.90
CA TYR A 318 19.64 -7.61 -14.00
C TYR A 318 20.44 -6.85 -12.96
N TYR A 319 20.10 -7.02 -11.68
CA TYR A 319 20.79 -6.32 -10.61
C TYR A 319 22.22 -6.84 -10.41
N THR A 320 23.15 -5.89 -10.28
CA THR A 320 24.51 -6.15 -9.82
C THR A 320 24.46 -6.71 -8.40
N PRO A 321 25.06 -7.89 -8.12
CA PRO A 321 25.14 -8.41 -6.76
C PRO A 321 25.84 -7.43 -5.81
N ASP A 322 25.34 -7.29 -4.58
CA ASP A 322 25.80 -6.27 -3.63
C ASP A 322 27.32 -6.35 -3.37
N TRP A 323 27.88 -7.55 -3.24
CA TRP A 323 29.33 -7.75 -3.06
C TRP A 323 30.15 -7.24 -4.25
N LEU A 324 29.61 -7.29 -5.47
CA LEU A 324 30.28 -6.82 -6.67
C LEU A 324 30.18 -5.31 -6.75
N ALA A 325 28.99 -4.74 -6.49
CA ALA A 325 28.79 -3.30 -6.42
C ALA A 325 29.72 -2.67 -5.37
N ASP A 326 29.76 -3.25 -4.16
CA ASP A 326 30.63 -2.82 -3.07
C ASP A 326 32.11 -2.86 -3.47
N ARG A 327 32.55 -3.96 -4.10
CA ARG A 327 33.92 -4.10 -4.59
C ARG A 327 34.25 -3.09 -5.70
N MET A 328 33.32 -2.82 -6.61
CA MET A 328 33.50 -1.84 -7.68
C MET A 328 33.66 -0.43 -7.10
N VAL A 329 32.77 -0.02 -6.19
CA VAL A 329 32.85 1.29 -5.52
C VAL A 329 34.15 1.42 -4.73
N HIS A 330 34.51 0.45 -3.90
CA HIS A 330 35.76 0.47 -3.13
C HIS A 330 37.01 0.51 -4.00
N THR A 331 36.99 -0.15 -5.16
CA THR A 331 38.17 -0.22 -6.05
C THR A 331 38.32 1.04 -6.89
N PHE A 332 37.23 1.59 -7.41
CA PHE A 332 37.26 2.64 -8.43
C PHE A 332 36.87 4.04 -7.92
N ILE A 333 36.29 4.15 -6.72
CA ILE A 333 35.88 5.41 -6.10
C ILE A 333 36.56 5.54 -4.72
N PRO A 334 37.90 5.66 -4.64
CA PRO A 334 38.63 5.69 -3.37
C PRO A 334 38.43 6.99 -2.57
N ALA A 335 37.96 8.06 -3.21
CA ALA A 335 37.63 9.34 -2.57
C ALA A 335 36.22 9.81 -2.96
N PRO A 336 35.15 9.19 -2.42
CA PRO A 336 33.77 9.42 -2.87
C PRO A 336 33.32 10.88 -2.82
N LEU A 337 33.77 11.65 -1.82
CA LEU A 337 33.39 13.07 -1.67
C LEU A 337 34.01 13.98 -2.74
N ASP A 338 35.10 13.56 -3.36
CA ASP A 338 35.84 14.33 -4.36
C ASP A 338 35.73 13.73 -5.78
N THR A 339 34.97 12.64 -5.93
CA THR A 339 34.86 11.89 -7.18
C THR A 339 33.47 12.05 -7.78
N VAL A 340 33.41 12.51 -9.04
CA VAL A 340 32.20 12.42 -9.85
C VAL A 340 32.25 11.11 -10.63
N ALA A 341 31.35 10.20 -10.30
CA ALA A 341 31.16 8.95 -11.03
C ALA A 341 29.87 9.02 -11.86
N ALA A 342 29.87 8.38 -13.02
CA ALA A 342 28.68 8.18 -13.83
C ALA A 342 28.45 6.68 -13.97
N ASP A 343 27.20 6.26 -13.80
CA ASP A 343 26.74 4.89 -14.04
C ASP A 343 25.77 4.88 -15.24
N PRO A 344 26.28 4.96 -16.48
CA PRO A 344 25.44 4.93 -17.67
C PRO A 344 25.03 3.47 -17.99
N ALA A 345 23.76 3.15 -17.77
CA ALA A 345 23.13 1.89 -18.17
C ALA A 345 22.01 2.13 -19.20
#